data_AF-A0A662DXC4-F1
#
_entry.id   AF-A0A662DXC4-F1
#
_cell.length_a   1.000
_cell.length_b   1.000
_cell.length_c   1.000
_cell.angle_alpha   90.00
_cell.angle_beta   90.00
_cell.angle_gamma   90.00
#
_symmetry.space_group_name_H-M   'P 1'
#
loop_
_entity.id
_entity.type
_entity.pdbx_description
1 polymer ?
#
loop_
_entity_poly.entity_id
_entity_poly.type
_entity_poly.pdbx_seq_one_letter_code
_entity_poly.pdbx_strand_id
1 'polypeptide(L)' 'MYEFCDSQATDHPARNVMGDAATVPPCCVFIAEDHVVAQAGLDFLLSRVPGVEIVGHARDGEAALEDVARLEPDILLLD' A
#
# COMPACT_ATOMS: atom_id res chain seq x y z
N MET A 1 14.66 -29.65 -15.63
CA MET A 1 15.34 -28.67 -16.50
C MET A 1 14.44 -27.44 -16.60
N TYR A 2 14.43 -26.65 -15.53
CA TYR A 2 14.06 -25.24 -15.48
C TYR A 2 14.79 -24.73 -14.24
N GLU A 3 16.07 -24.41 -14.45
CA GLU A 3 16.83 -23.60 -13.51
C GLU A 3 16.50 -22.14 -13.81
N PHE A 4 16.01 -21.43 -12.80
CA PHE A 4 16.12 -19.99 -12.74
C PHE A 4 16.83 -19.69 -11.41
N CYS A 5 18.14 -19.52 -11.52
CA CYS A 5 18.96 -18.83 -10.54
C CYS A 5 19.22 -17.44 -11.15
N ASP A 6 18.56 -16.41 -10.65
CA ASP A 6 19.33 -15.30 -10.10
C ASP A 6 18.51 -14.48 -9.11
N SER A 7 19.14 -14.25 -7.97
CA SER A 7 18.70 -13.42 -6.88
C SER A 7 18.60 -11.97 -7.33
N GLN A 8 17.38 -11.51 -7.61
CA GLN A 8 17.00 -10.14 -7.32
C GLN A 8 15.63 -10.25 -6.66
N ALA A 9 15.64 -10.56 -5.36
CA ALA A 9 14.57 -10.06 -4.52
C ALA A 9 14.59 -8.56 -4.78
N THR A 10 13.69 -8.06 -5.63
CA THR A 10 13.43 -6.62 -5.69
C THR A 10 13.23 -6.25 -4.24
N ASP A 11 14.10 -5.40 -3.73
CA ASP A 11 13.96 -4.75 -2.44
C ASP A 11 12.60 -4.06 -2.46
N HIS A 12 11.54 -4.82 -2.15
CA HIS A 12 10.18 -4.33 -2.11
C HIS A 12 10.10 -3.72 -0.74
N PRO A 13 10.11 -2.39 -0.65
CA PRO A 13 10.44 -1.67 0.55
C PRO A 13 9.21 -1.70 1.45
N ALA A 14 8.87 -2.86 2.02
CA ALA A 14 8.18 -2.90 3.29
C ALA A 14 9.15 -2.31 4.33
N ARG A 15 9.35 -0.99 4.24
CA ARG A 15 10.08 -0.18 5.19
C ARG A 15 9.50 -0.55 6.53
N ASN A 16 10.34 -1.07 7.41
CA ASN A 16 9.91 -1.41 8.76
C ASN A 16 9.60 -0.08 9.46
N VAL A 17 8.33 0.38 9.40
CA VAL A 17 7.85 1.66 9.93
C VAL A 17 7.78 1.56 11.45
N MET A 18 8.94 1.57 12.10
CA MET A 18 9.08 1.68 13.55
C MET A 18 10.05 2.82 13.81
N GLY A 19 9.59 4.06 13.65
CA GLY A 19 10.39 5.27 13.82
C GLY A 19 9.56 6.45 14.29
N ASP A 20 10.16 7.29 15.13
CA ASP A 20 9.57 8.50 15.73
C ASP A 20 8.90 9.41 14.69
N ALA A 21 7.62 9.75 14.92
CA ALA A 21 6.69 10.33 13.94
C ALA A 21 7.10 11.70 13.38
N ALA A 22 8.16 12.33 13.92
CA ALA A 22 8.63 13.64 13.48
C ALA A 22 9.60 13.61 12.27
N THR A 23 10.10 12.44 11.86
CA THR A 23 11.14 12.35 10.80
C THR A 23 10.96 11.25 9.74
N VAL A 24 9.88 10.47 9.80
CA VAL A 24 9.61 9.41 8.81
C VAL A 24 8.87 10.00 7.61
N PRO A 25 9.32 9.76 6.36
CA PRO A 25 8.54 10.13 5.18
C PRO A 25 7.16 9.46 5.23
N PRO A 26 6.09 10.12 4.75
CA PRO A 26 4.75 9.57 4.82
C PRO A 26 4.70 8.19 4.15
N CYS A 27 4.12 7.22 4.86
CA CYS A 27 3.87 5.87 4.37
C CYS A 27 2.66 5.92 3.44
N CYS A 28 2.90 5.60 2.17
CA CYS A 28 1.91 5.63 1.11
C CYS A 28 1.08 4.34 1.12
N VAL A 29 -0.23 4.45 1.31
CA VAL A 29 -1.17 3.34 1.41
C VAL A 29 -2.14 3.36 0.24
N PHE A 30 -2.33 2.22 -0.41
CA PHE A 30 -3.38 1.99 -1.39
C PHE A 30 -4.44 1.05 -0.83
N ILE A 31 -5.73 1.31 -1.12
CA ILE A 31 -6.85 0.53 -0.59
C ILE A 31 -7.65 -0.09 -1.73
N ALA A 32 -7.69 -1.41 -1.80
CA ALA A 32 -8.57 -2.17 -2.67
C ALA A 32 -9.76 -2.71 -1.84
N GLU A 33 -10.93 -2.10 -2.01
CA GLU A 33 -12.12 -2.32 -1.20
C GLU A 33 -13.38 -2.01 -2.04
N ASP A 34 -14.25 -3.01 -2.24
CA ASP A 34 -15.43 -2.90 -3.08
C ASP A 34 -16.66 -2.37 -2.31
N HIS A 35 -16.66 -2.44 -0.98
CA HIS A 35 -17.71 -1.90 -0.12
C HIS A 35 -17.44 -0.46 0.30
N VAL A 36 -18.27 0.48 -0.20
CA VAL A 36 -18.18 1.92 0.08
C VAL A 36 -18.12 2.26 1.57
N VAL A 37 -18.89 1.55 2.41
CA VAL A 37 -18.93 1.82 3.86
C VAL A 37 -17.62 1.40 4.53
N ALA A 38 -17.04 0.27 4.13
CA ALA A 38 -15.78 -0.21 4.68
C ALA A 38 -14.62 0.70 4.25
N GLN A 39 -14.58 1.11 2.97
CA GLN A 39 -13.62 2.10 2.46
C GLN A 39 -13.66 3.41 3.25
N ALA A 40 -14.86 3.97 3.47
CA ALA A 40 -15.00 5.20 4.27
C ALA A 40 -14.55 5.01 5.73
N GLY A 41 -14.72 3.81 6.28
CA GLY A 41 -14.19 3.44 7.60
C GLY A 41 -12.67 3.42 7.63
N LEU A 42 -12.02 2.84 6.61
CA LEU A 42 -10.57 2.82 6.47
C LEU A 42 -10.03 4.25 6.30
N ASP A 43 -10.64 5.08 5.46
CA ASP A 43 -10.25 6.49 5.27
C ASP A 43 -10.32 7.27 6.57
N PHE A 44 -11.41 7.08 7.33
CA PHE A 44 -11.59 7.71 8.62
C PHE A 44 -10.52 7.27 9.63
N LEU A 45 -10.19 5.99 9.68
CA LEU A 45 -9.18 5.49 10.64
C LEU A 45 -7.78 5.96 10.24
N LEU A 46 -7.40 5.81 8.97
CA LEU A 46 -6.05 6.11 8.48
C LEU A 46 -5.74 7.60 8.44
N SER A 47 -6.74 8.47 8.17
CA SER A 47 -6.57 9.94 8.25
C SER A 47 -6.17 10.46 9.64
N ARG A 48 -6.30 9.63 10.68
CA ARG A 48 -5.89 9.96 12.06
C ARG A 48 -4.49 9.44 12.40
N VAL A 49 -3.87 8.68 11.52
CA VAL A 49 -2.53 8.11 11.74
C VAL A 49 -1.51 9.11 11.18
N PRO A 50 -0.69 9.76 12.03
CA PRO A 50 0.36 10.64 11.56
C PRO A 50 1.35 9.89 10.67
N GLY A 51 1.74 10.49 9.55
CA GLY A 51 2.68 9.88 8.63
C GLY A 51 2.08 8.80 7.73
N VAL A 52 0.75 8.71 7.61
CA VAL A 52 0.07 7.89 6.59
C VAL A 52 -0.53 8.80 5.53
N GLU A 53 -0.36 8.42 4.28
CA GLU A 53 -0.97 9.07 3.11
C GLU A 53 -1.69 8.02 2.26
N ILE A 54 -2.98 8.23 2.00
CA ILE A 54 -3.73 7.35 1.10
C ILE A 54 -3.52 7.85 -0.34
N VAL A 55 -2.88 7.03 -1.16
CA VAL A 55 -2.49 7.40 -2.54
C VAL A 55 -3.48 6.95 -3.60
N GLY A 56 -4.43 6.07 -3.25
CA GLY A 56 -5.45 5.63 -4.19
C GLY A 56 -6.40 4.58 -3.64
N HIS A 57 -7.42 4.30 -4.46
CA HIS A 57 -8.43 3.30 -4.20
C HIS A 57 -8.73 2.48 -5.45
N ALA A 58 -9.05 1.21 -5.28
CA ALA A 58 -9.68 0.37 -6.28
C ALA A 58 -10.91 -0.35 -5.71
N ARG A 59 -11.86 -0.70 -6.58
CA ARG A 59 -13.04 -1.53 -6.21
C ARG A 59 -12.93 -2.97 -6.71
N ASP A 60 -11.84 -3.31 -7.38
CA ASP A 60 -11.58 -4.63 -7.91
C ASP A 60 -10.07 -4.87 -8.05
N GLY A 61 -9.70 -6.14 -8.17
CA GLY A 61 -8.29 -6.55 -8.20
C GLY A 61 -7.56 -6.16 -9.48
N GLU A 62 -8.24 -6.04 -10.62
CA GLU A 62 -7.59 -5.69 -11.90
C GLU A 62 -7.13 -4.23 -11.86
N ALA A 63 -8.05 -3.32 -11.50
CA ALA A 63 -7.72 -1.91 -11.26
C ALA A 63 -6.67 -1.75 -10.15
N ALA A 64 -6.76 -2.54 -9.08
CA ALA A 64 -5.76 -2.50 -8.00
C ALA A 64 -4.36 -2.85 -8.50
N LEU A 65 -4.21 -3.90 -9.32
CA LEU A 65 -2.91 -4.30 -9.84
C LEU A 65 -2.29 -3.24 -10.76
N GLU A 66 -3.10 -2.65 -11.66
CA GLU A 66 -2.65 -1.58 -12.54
C GLU A 66 -2.22 -0.34 -11.75
N ASP A 67 -3.00 0.04 -10.74
CA ASP A 67 -2.76 1.22 -9.93
C ASP A 67 -1.59 1.02 -8.97
N VAL A 68 -1.43 -0.15 -8.36
CA VAL A 68 -0.30 -0.47 -7.48
C VAL A 68 1.01 -0.46 -8.26
N ALA A 69 1.04 -1.04 -9.48
CA ALA A 69 2.22 -1.00 -10.33
C ALA A 69 2.59 0.42 -10.77
N ARG A 70 1.60 1.31 -10.90
CA ARG A 70 1.80 2.71 -11.30
C ARG A 70 2.17 3.63 -10.14
N LEU A 71 1.56 3.42 -8.98
CA LEU A 71 1.67 4.30 -7.81
C LEU A 71 2.75 3.85 -6.82
N GLU A 72 3.22 2.60 -6.93
CA GLU A 72 4.24 2.01 -6.06
C GLU A 72 4.01 2.29 -4.55
N PRO A 73 2.82 1.99 -4.00
CA PRO A 73 2.52 2.23 -2.58
C PRO A 73 3.43 1.37 -1.69
N ASP A 74 3.75 1.87 -0.48
CA ASP A 74 4.50 1.08 0.52
C ASP A 74 3.62 -0.06 1.09
N ILE A 75 2.31 0.17 1.18
CA ILE A 75 1.33 -0.78 1.72
C ILE A 75 0.11 -0.85 0.80
N LEU A 76 -0.28 -2.08 0.46
CA LEU A 76 -1.56 -2.40 -0.18
C LEU A 76 -2.48 -3.07 0.85
N LEU A 77 -3.65 -2.48 1.09
CA LEU A 77 -4.75 -3.11 1.83
C LEU A 77 -5.72 -3.74 0.84
N LEU A 78 -5.99 -5.03 1.01
CA LEU A 78 -6.90 -5.83 0.19
C LEU A 78 -7.97 -6.47 1.10
N ASP A 79 -9.24 -6.41 0.68
CA ASP A 79 -10.35 -7.23 1.20
C ASP A 79 -10.51 -8.52 0.38
#